data_AF-A0AA84ZMU1-F1
#
_entry.id   AF-A0AA84ZMU1-F1
#
_cell.length_a   1.000
_cell.length_b   1.000
_cell.length_c   1.000
_cell.angle_alpha   90.00
_cell.angle_beta   90.00
_cell.angle_gamma   90.00
#
_symmetry.space_group_name_H-M   'P 1'
#
loop_
_entity.id
_entity.type
_entity.pdbx_description
1 polymer ?
#
loop_
_entity_poly.entity_id
_entity_poly.type
_entity_poly.pdbx_seq_one_letter_code
_entity_poly.pdbx_strand_id
1 'polypeptide(L)'
;MKRAKANKDMNIRGEKYALEQVMKLENVSREKIRLEKEHASKQAISEFVDAFNQSSQKENELQNEITEARRFAKQYITETINEENNMELNKNIQQRLAFVEKPIDLPVRTSSTIEVKFTPRVFPTPERESTKQAEDEWLNKQAEYRRKLLDRVVPDDLSRNELDPIWLRKKGDSLFQAGDYEAAVVAYTEAITQNPKLHSAYSNRAACHLQLRNYFKALEDSSMVLDLCVPPVAQNLKSRVRAHIRRGAAFCNLQLYKEGLIEYRAAQKLQPDDDTIRKDIENLEKFVNQE
;
A
#
# COMPACT_ATOMS: atom_id res chain seq x y z
N MET A 1 67.86 42.02 -17.19
CA MET A 1 67.17 40.71 -17.07
C MET A 1 66.86 40.25 -15.63
N LYS A 2 67.73 40.46 -14.62
CA LYS A 2 67.49 39.95 -13.25
C LYS A 2 66.25 40.50 -12.53
N ARG A 3 65.92 41.80 -12.68
CA ARG A 3 64.74 42.43 -12.04
C ARG A 3 63.39 41.90 -12.55
N ALA A 4 63.26 41.63 -13.84
CA ALA A 4 62.02 41.12 -14.43
C ALA A 4 61.71 39.69 -13.97
N LYS A 5 62.75 38.86 -13.76
CA LYS A 5 62.62 37.50 -13.23
C LYS A 5 62.19 37.51 -11.76
N ALA A 6 62.80 38.38 -10.95
CA ALA A 6 62.41 38.57 -9.54
C ALA A 6 60.97 39.09 -9.36
N ASN A 7 60.50 39.99 -10.23
CA ASN A 7 59.11 40.46 -10.21
C ASN A 7 58.11 39.35 -10.58
N LYS A 8 58.47 38.50 -11.54
CA LYS A 8 57.64 37.35 -11.94
C LYS A 8 57.54 36.31 -10.83
N ASP A 9 58.65 36.02 -10.15
CA ASP A 9 58.69 35.10 -9.01
C ASP A 9 57.93 35.64 -7.78
N MET A 10 57.97 36.96 -7.53
CA MET A 10 57.15 37.63 -6.51
C MET A 10 55.65 37.50 -6.80
N ASN A 11 55.24 37.69 -8.06
CA ASN A 11 53.82 37.60 -8.45
C ASN A 11 53.27 36.17 -8.30
N ILE A 12 54.05 35.17 -8.71
CA ILE A 12 53.71 33.75 -8.54
C ILE A 12 53.58 33.37 -7.05
N ARG A 13 54.43 33.93 -6.17
CA ARG A 13 54.31 33.74 -4.73
C ARG A 13 53.06 34.40 -4.14
N GLY A 14 52.71 35.59 -4.61
CA GLY A 14 51.47 36.28 -4.22
C GLY A 14 50.22 35.51 -4.61
N GLU A 15 50.17 35.00 -5.85
CA GLU A 15 49.08 34.15 -6.36
C GLU A 15 48.95 32.84 -5.55
N LYS A 16 50.07 32.18 -5.25
CA LYS A 16 50.07 30.95 -4.44
C LYS A 16 49.55 31.20 -3.02
N TYR A 17 49.96 32.32 -2.40
CA TYR A 17 49.49 32.71 -1.08
C TYR A 17 47.99 33.02 -1.08
N ALA A 18 47.50 33.77 -2.08
CA ALA A 18 46.08 34.07 -2.21
C ALA A 18 45.25 32.78 -2.39
N LEU A 19 45.70 31.84 -3.22
CA LEU A 19 45.05 30.54 -3.41
C LEU A 19 45.00 29.75 -2.11
N GLU A 20 46.08 29.73 -1.34
CA GLU A 20 46.14 29.04 -0.04
C GLU A 20 45.16 29.64 0.98
N GLN A 21 44.99 30.97 1.00
CA GLN A 21 44.00 31.62 1.86
C GLN A 21 42.56 31.32 1.41
N VAL A 22 42.29 31.30 0.11
CA VAL A 22 40.98 30.93 -0.44
C VAL A 22 40.62 29.49 -0.07
N MET A 23 41.55 28.54 -0.21
CA MET A 23 41.33 27.14 0.19
C MET A 23 41.07 27.00 1.69
N LYS A 24 41.76 27.79 2.53
CA LYS A 24 41.49 27.81 3.99
C LYS A 24 40.08 28.31 4.29
N LEU A 25 39.65 29.41 3.67
CA LEU A 25 38.31 29.96 3.84
C LEU A 25 37.22 28.99 3.34
N GLU A 26 37.46 28.32 2.22
CA GLU A 26 36.55 27.33 1.67
C GLU A 26 36.42 26.11 2.59
N ASN A 27 37.53 25.60 3.15
CA ASN A 27 37.51 24.50 4.09
C ASN A 27 36.75 24.84 5.38
N VAL A 28 36.93 26.05 5.92
CA VAL A 28 36.17 26.53 7.07
C VAL A 28 34.67 26.61 6.75
N SER A 29 34.32 27.09 5.55
CA SER A 29 32.92 27.16 5.10
C SER A 29 32.29 25.78 4.94
N ARG A 30 33.03 24.82 4.36
CA ARG A 30 32.61 23.42 4.23
C ARG A 30 32.37 22.77 5.59
N GLU A 31 33.24 23.01 6.56
CA GLU A 31 33.07 22.46 7.91
C GLU A 31 31.87 23.07 8.65
N LYS A 32 31.63 24.38 8.49
CA LYS A 32 30.42 25.01 9.03
C LYS A 32 29.15 24.35 8.47
N ILE A 33 29.08 24.15 7.15
CA ILE A 33 27.94 23.49 6.48
C ILE A 33 27.79 22.04 6.97
N ARG A 34 28.92 21.33 7.19
CA ARG A 34 28.90 19.96 7.71
C ARG A 34 28.27 19.90 9.11
N LEU A 35 28.69 20.80 10.00
CA LEU A 35 28.16 20.90 11.37
C LEU A 35 26.67 21.30 11.38
N GLU A 36 26.27 22.24 10.53
CA GLU A 36 24.86 22.64 10.40
C GLU A 36 23.98 21.47 9.93
N LYS A 37 24.45 20.69 8.94
CA LYS A 37 23.75 19.47 8.47
C LYS A 37 23.66 18.41 9.57
N GLU A 38 24.73 18.21 10.33
CA GLU A 38 24.74 17.24 11.43
C GLU A 38 23.79 17.66 12.55
N HIS A 39 23.77 18.94 12.91
CA HIS A 39 22.84 19.49 13.89
C HIS A 39 21.39 19.36 13.43
N ALA A 40 21.09 19.76 12.19
CA ALA A 40 19.75 19.64 11.62
C ALA A 40 19.29 18.16 11.58
N SER A 41 20.20 17.24 11.24
CA SER A 41 19.90 15.80 11.26
C SER A 41 19.59 15.30 12.67
N LYS A 42 20.38 15.70 13.68
CA LYS A 42 20.14 15.31 15.07
C LYS A 42 18.82 15.86 15.61
N GLN A 43 18.50 17.10 15.26
CA GLN A 43 17.24 17.74 15.63
C GLN A 43 16.05 17.01 15.00
N ALA A 44 16.10 16.71 13.69
CA ALA A 44 15.05 15.97 13.01
C ALA A 44 14.83 14.56 13.60
N ILE A 45 15.91 13.88 14.02
CA ILE A 45 15.81 12.59 14.71
C ILE A 45 15.12 12.75 16.06
N SER A 46 15.46 13.79 16.84
CA SER A 46 14.81 14.05 18.12
C SER A 46 13.32 14.31 17.95
N GLU A 47 12.94 15.17 17.01
CA GLU A 47 11.54 15.51 16.72
C GLU A 47 10.75 14.27 16.27
N PHE A 48 11.36 13.39 15.47
CA PHE A 48 10.75 12.13 15.06
C PHE A 48 10.53 11.17 16.23
N VAL A 49 11.51 11.02 17.12
CA VAL A 49 11.41 10.17 18.31
C VAL A 49 10.31 10.67 19.25
N ASP A 50 10.23 11.99 19.46
CA ASP A 50 9.21 12.60 20.30
C ASP A 50 7.80 12.39 19.72
N ALA A 51 7.64 12.59 18.41
CA ALA A 51 6.37 12.33 17.72
C ALA A 51 5.95 10.85 17.80
N PHE A 52 6.90 9.93 17.64
CA PHE A 52 6.65 8.50 17.77
C PHE A 52 6.18 8.13 19.19
N ASN A 53 6.88 8.63 20.21
CA ASN A 53 6.51 8.41 21.61
C ASN A 53 5.11 8.94 21.93
N GLN A 54 4.76 10.14 21.44
CA GLN A 54 3.42 10.70 21.61
C GLN A 54 2.34 9.87 20.91
N SER A 55 2.62 9.34 19.72
CA SER A 55 1.69 8.47 19.01
C SER A 55 1.46 7.16 19.77
N SER A 56 2.53 6.54 20.27
CA SER A 56 2.41 5.32 21.09
C SER A 56 1.66 5.55 22.40
N GLN A 57 1.82 6.71 23.04
CA GLN A 57 1.05 7.08 24.23
C GLN A 57 -0.45 7.17 23.92
N LYS A 58 -0.83 7.88 22.84
CA LYS A 58 -2.23 7.98 22.40
C LYS A 58 -2.85 6.63 22.07
N GLU A 59 -2.08 5.74 21.45
CA GLU A 59 -2.54 4.39 21.14
C GLU A 59 -2.80 3.58 22.42
N ASN A 60 -1.92 3.68 23.41
CA ASN A 60 -2.10 3.04 24.71
C ASN A 60 -3.30 3.60 25.48
N GLU A 61 -3.51 4.92 25.46
CA GLU A 61 -4.70 5.57 26.05
C GLU A 61 -5.99 5.06 25.40
N LEU A 62 -6.05 5.00 24.07
CA LEU A 62 -7.20 4.47 23.34
C LEU A 62 -7.45 2.99 23.67
N GLN A 63 -6.40 2.17 23.78
CA GLN A 63 -6.54 0.77 24.20
C GLN A 63 -7.10 0.66 25.61
N ASN A 64 -6.67 1.52 26.54
CA ASN A 64 -7.21 1.56 27.89
C ASN A 64 -8.70 1.93 27.87
N GLU A 65 -9.11 2.97 27.15
CA GLU A 65 -10.54 3.34 27.00
C GLU A 65 -11.37 2.19 26.42
N ILE A 66 -10.86 1.49 25.40
CA ILE A 66 -11.52 0.31 24.82
C ILE A 66 -11.66 -0.80 25.87
N THR A 67 -10.63 -1.03 26.69
CA THR A 67 -10.68 -2.07 27.73
C THR A 67 -11.67 -1.71 28.85
N GLU A 68 -11.76 -0.44 29.24
CA GLU A 68 -12.74 0.04 30.21
C GLU A 68 -14.16 -0.08 29.67
N ALA A 69 -14.42 0.35 28.43
CA ALA A 69 -15.71 0.19 27.77
C ALA A 69 -16.13 -1.29 27.67
N ARG A 70 -15.19 -2.19 27.36
CA ARG A 70 -15.43 -3.64 27.35
C ARG A 70 -15.71 -4.20 28.75
N ARG A 71 -15.03 -3.70 29.78
CA ARG A 71 -15.27 -4.09 31.17
C ARG A 71 -16.65 -3.65 31.64
N PHE A 72 -17.03 -2.41 31.35
CA PHE A 72 -18.35 -1.86 31.63
C PHE A 72 -19.45 -2.68 30.92
N ALA A 73 -19.30 -2.94 29.63
CA ALA A 73 -20.25 -3.76 28.87
C ALA A 73 -20.39 -5.17 29.45
N LYS A 74 -19.28 -5.80 29.87
CA LYS A 74 -19.33 -7.10 30.55
C LYS A 74 -20.06 -7.04 31.88
N GLN A 75 -19.82 -6.01 32.70
CA GLN A 75 -20.52 -5.82 33.97
C GLN A 75 -22.03 -5.64 33.75
N TYR A 76 -22.41 -4.78 32.81
CA TYR A 76 -23.80 -4.56 32.44
C TYR A 76 -24.48 -5.85 31.99
N ILE A 77 -23.82 -6.64 31.12
CA ILE A 77 -24.33 -7.94 30.68
C ILE A 77 -24.49 -8.91 31.87
N THR A 78 -23.51 -9.00 32.77
CA THR A 78 -23.61 -9.88 33.95
C THR A 78 -24.69 -9.45 34.93
N GLU A 79 -24.93 -8.15 35.09
CA GLU A 79 -26.02 -7.62 35.90
C GLU A 79 -27.38 -7.97 35.26
N THR A 80 -27.52 -7.78 33.94
CA THR A 80 -28.75 -8.17 33.22
C THR A 80 -29.02 -9.67 33.25
N ILE A 81 -27.98 -10.53 33.14
CA ILE A 81 -28.14 -11.99 33.20
C ILE A 81 -28.48 -12.46 34.64
N ASN A 82 -28.01 -11.76 35.68
CA ASN A 82 -28.42 -12.05 37.06
C ASN A 82 -29.86 -11.60 37.36
N GLU A 83 -30.39 -10.61 36.64
CA GLU A 83 -31.81 -10.22 36.69
C GLU A 83 -32.73 -11.12 35.84
N GLU A 84 -32.17 -11.91 34.91
CA GLU A 84 -32.87 -12.91 34.06
C GLU A 84 -33.31 -14.19 34.80
N ASN A 85 -33.64 -14.08 36.09
CA ASN A 85 -34.65 -14.94 36.71
C ASN A 85 -36.06 -14.32 36.66
N ASN A 86 -36.24 -13.12 36.09
CA ASN A 86 -37.56 -12.52 35.92
C ASN A 86 -38.12 -12.72 34.50
N MET A 87 -39.07 -13.64 34.39
CA MET A 87 -39.96 -13.93 33.24
C MET A 87 -40.73 -12.74 32.65
N GLU A 88 -40.57 -11.51 33.16
CA GLU A 88 -41.36 -10.33 32.76
C GLU A 88 -40.77 -9.52 31.60
N LEU A 89 -39.45 -9.52 31.39
CA LEU A 89 -38.84 -8.70 30.34
C LEU A 89 -39.11 -9.25 28.92
N ASN A 90 -39.24 -10.58 28.79
CA ASN A 90 -39.55 -11.24 27.52
C ASN A 90 -40.99 -10.98 27.01
N LYS A 91 -41.95 -10.69 27.91
CA LYS A 91 -43.30 -10.27 27.51
C LYS A 91 -43.32 -8.85 26.92
N ASN A 92 -42.49 -7.95 27.46
CA ASN A 92 -42.41 -6.57 27.02
C ASN A 92 -41.73 -6.41 25.65
N ILE A 93 -40.73 -7.26 25.33
CA ILE A 93 -40.07 -7.25 24.02
C ILE A 93 -41.04 -7.72 22.93
N GLN A 94 -41.84 -8.77 23.18
CA GLN A 94 -42.88 -9.22 22.24
C GLN A 94 -44.01 -8.19 22.07
N GLN A 95 -44.42 -7.50 23.14
CA GLN A 95 -45.43 -6.43 23.05
C GLN A 95 -44.91 -5.17 22.33
N ARG A 96 -43.61 -4.83 22.47
CA ARG A 96 -42.99 -3.70 21.76
C ARG A 96 -42.76 -3.99 20.27
N LEU A 97 -42.44 -5.23 19.90
CA LEU A 97 -42.34 -5.64 18.49
C LEU A 97 -43.70 -5.61 17.78
N ALA A 98 -44.79 -5.90 18.49
CA ALA A 98 -46.16 -5.81 17.94
C ALA A 98 -46.64 -4.37 17.66
N PHE A 99 -45.96 -3.35 18.19
CA PHE A 99 -46.30 -1.93 17.95
C PHE A 99 -45.60 -1.34 16.70
N VAL A 100 -44.62 -2.04 16.13
CA VAL A 100 -43.79 -1.52 15.02
C VAL A 100 -44.28 -1.93 13.62
N GLU A 101 -45.22 -2.87 13.51
CA GLU A 101 -45.71 -3.36 12.21
C GLU A 101 -47.23 -3.25 12.04
N LYS A 102 -47.83 -2.10 12.37
CA LYS A 102 -49.10 -1.74 11.71
C LYS A 102 -48.78 -0.91 10.48
N PRO A 103 -48.84 -1.49 9.26
CA PRO A 103 -48.69 -0.71 8.05
C PRO A 103 -49.73 0.41 8.08
N ILE A 104 -49.24 1.65 8.00
CA ILE A 104 -50.10 2.82 7.88
C ILE A 104 -50.72 2.72 6.48
N ASP A 105 -52.01 2.42 6.40
CA ASP A 105 -52.78 2.52 5.16
C ASP A 105 -52.86 3.99 4.74
N LEU A 106 -51.84 4.44 4.03
CA LEU A 106 -51.84 5.72 3.33
C LEU A 106 -52.90 5.61 2.21
N PRO A 107 -53.82 6.56 2.09
CA PRO A 107 -54.78 6.55 0.98
C PRO A 107 -54.01 6.56 -0.34
N VAL A 108 -54.27 5.55 -1.19
CA VAL A 108 -53.68 5.44 -2.52
C VAL A 108 -54.03 6.71 -3.29
N ARG A 109 -53.02 7.51 -3.64
CA ARG A 109 -53.23 8.72 -4.44
C ARG A 109 -53.79 8.30 -5.79
N THR A 110 -54.96 8.81 -6.15
CA THR A 110 -55.50 8.64 -7.49
C THR A 110 -54.64 9.44 -8.46
N SER A 111 -53.91 8.74 -9.33
CA SER A 111 -53.25 9.40 -10.45
C SER A 111 -54.32 9.73 -11.49
N SER A 112 -54.50 11.02 -11.78
CA SER A 112 -55.26 11.45 -12.95
C SER A 112 -54.27 11.61 -14.10
N THR A 113 -54.53 10.92 -15.21
CA THR A 113 -53.75 11.08 -16.43
C THR A 113 -54.27 12.31 -17.16
N ILE A 114 -53.51 13.41 -17.10
CA ILE A 114 -53.80 14.59 -17.91
C ILE A 114 -53.30 14.30 -19.33
N GLU A 115 -54.20 14.30 -20.31
CA GLU A 115 -53.80 14.25 -21.72
C GLU A 115 -53.17 15.58 -22.14
N VAL A 116 -51.84 15.67 -21.99
CA VAL A 116 -51.08 16.80 -22.51
C VAL A 116 -50.90 16.62 -24.02
N LYS A 117 -51.72 17.31 -24.81
CA LYS A 117 -51.52 17.41 -26.26
C LYS A 117 -50.41 18.42 -26.52
N PHE A 118 -49.18 17.93 -26.68
CA PHE A 118 -48.06 18.75 -27.13
C PHE A 118 -48.31 19.19 -28.57
N THR A 119 -48.27 20.50 -28.84
CA THR A 119 -48.12 21.01 -30.20
C THR A 119 -46.89 20.36 -30.84
N PRO A 120 -46.98 19.81 -32.07
CA PRO A 120 -45.85 19.17 -32.72
C PRO A 120 -44.72 20.19 -32.87
N ARG A 121 -43.57 19.88 -32.29
CA ARG A 121 -42.39 20.74 -32.33
C ARG A 121 -41.87 20.74 -33.77
N VAL A 122 -42.12 21.81 -34.51
CA VAL A 122 -41.66 21.97 -35.91
C VAL A 122 -40.21 22.46 -35.99
N PHE A 123 -39.56 22.66 -34.86
CA PHE A 123 -38.11 22.79 -34.81
C PHE A 123 -37.53 21.40 -34.63
N PRO A 124 -36.80 20.83 -35.63
CA PRO A 124 -35.90 19.74 -35.32
C PRO A 124 -34.95 20.31 -34.27
N THR A 125 -35.08 19.84 -33.02
CA THR A 125 -33.99 20.00 -32.07
C THR A 125 -32.79 19.47 -32.83
N PRO A 126 -31.70 20.24 -33.04
CA PRO A 126 -30.51 19.69 -33.65
C PRO A 126 -30.26 18.38 -32.94
N GLU A 127 -30.31 17.25 -33.66
CA GLU A 127 -29.89 16.00 -33.07
C GLU A 127 -28.53 16.31 -32.47
N ARG A 128 -28.34 15.93 -31.21
CA ARG A 128 -27.06 16.13 -30.53
C ARG A 128 -25.98 15.66 -31.51
N GLU A 129 -25.28 16.61 -32.12
CA GLU A 129 -24.37 16.33 -33.25
C GLU A 129 -23.26 15.37 -32.80
N SER A 130 -23.02 15.35 -31.50
CA SER A 130 -22.16 14.38 -30.83
C SER A 130 -22.90 13.07 -30.57
N THR A 131 -22.65 12.08 -31.45
CA THR A 131 -22.93 10.69 -31.12
C THR A 131 -22.11 10.31 -29.87
N LYS A 132 -22.65 9.41 -29.04
CA LYS A 132 -21.91 8.90 -27.86
C LYS A 132 -20.50 8.43 -28.22
N GLN A 133 -20.34 7.83 -29.40
CA GLN A 133 -19.05 7.40 -29.93
C GLN A 133 -18.07 8.57 -30.15
N ALA A 134 -18.52 9.67 -30.75
CA ALA A 134 -17.69 10.86 -30.94
C ALA A 134 -17.27 11.50 -29.61
N GLU A 135 -18.15 11.46 -28.60
CA GLU A 135 -17.83 11.94 -27.24
C GLU A 135 -16.78 11.07 -26.57
N ASP A 136 -16.96 9.74 -26.62
CA ASP A 136 -16.01 8.78 -26.05
C ASP A 136 -14.63 8.91 -26.74
N GLU A 137 -14.60 9.06 -28.06
CA GLU A 137 -13.36 9.30 -28.81
C GLU A 137 -12.69 10.62 -28.45
N TRP A 138 -13.47 11.70 -28.27
CA TRP A 138 -12.94 12.99 -27.88
C TRP A 138 -12.35 12.96 -26.46
N LEU A 139 -13.04 12.31 -25.51
CA LEU A 139 -12.54 12.10 -24.15
C LEU A 139 -11.26 11.26 -24.14
N ASN A 140 -11.21 10.18 -24.92
CA ASN A 140 -10.02 9.33 -25.04
C ASN A 140 -8.82 10.11 -25.60
N LYS A 141 -9.03 10.90 -26.66
CA LYS A 141 -7.98 11.78 -27.22
C LYS A 141 -7.49 12.76 -26.16
N GLN A 142 -8.39 13.40 -25.42
CA GLN A 142 -8.02 14.35 -24.38
C GLN A 142 -7.21 13.69 -23.25
N ALA A 143 -7.60 12.48 -22.83
CA ALA A 143 -6.86 11.67 -21.85
C ALA A 143 -5.47 11.28 -22.36
N GLU A 144 -5.33 10.86 -23.62
CA GLU A 144 -4.03 10.57 -24.24
C GLU A 144 -3.12 11.80 -24.28
N TYR A 145 -3.67 12.97 -24.62
CA TYR A 145 -2.91 14.22 -24.60
C TYR A 145 -2.43 14.58 -23.19
N ARG A 146 -3.30 14.44 -22.18
CA ARG A 146 -2.92 14.67 -20.77
C ARG A 146 -1.85 13.69 -20.29
N ARG A 147 -1.98 12.40 -20.60
CA ARG A 147 -1.00 11.35 -20.25
C ARG A 147 0.38 11.58 -20.90
N LYS A 148 0.43 12.20 -22.09
CA LYS A 148 1.70 12.57 -22.74
C LYS A 148 2.32 13.83 -22.15
N LEU A 149 1.50 14.78 -21.69
CA LEU A 149 1.95 16.08 -21.20
C LEU A 149 2.39 16.03 -19.72
N LEU A 150 1.54 15.41 -18.89
CA LEU A 150 1.84 15.12 -17.50
C LEU A 150 2.44 13.72 -17.53
N ASP A 151 3.72 13.58 -17.19
CA ASP A 151 4.38 12.29 -16.96
C ASP A 151 3.83 11.58 -15.69
N ARG A 152 2.52 11.72 -15.45
CA ARG A 152 1.73 11.27 -14.32
C ARG A 152 0.31 11.03 -14.81
N VAL A 153 -0.22 9.86 -14.48
CA VAL A 153 -1.61 9.50 -14.79
C VAL A 153 -2.56 10.30 -13.89
N VAL A 154 -3.46 11.07 -14.49
CA VAL A 154 -4.53 11.77 -13.77
C VAL A 154 -5.61 10.75 -13.40
N PRO A 155 -6.02 10.62 -12.12
CA PRO A 155 -7.01 9.63 -11.68
C PRO A 155 -8.33 9.66 -12.47
N ASP A 156 -8.78 10.84 -12.91
CA ASP A 156 -10.01 11.03 -13.71
C ASP A 156 -9.91 10.44 -15.13
N ASP A 157 -8.71 10.17 -15.64
CA ASP A 157 -8.49 9.64 -17.00
C ASP A 157 -8.40 8.10 -17.02
N LEU A 158 -8.60 7.42 -15.89
CA LEU A 158 -8.64 5.96 -15.84
C LEU A 158 -10.05 5.45 -16.17
N SER A 159 -10.14 4.48 -17.08
CA SER A 159 -11.40 3.79 -17.34
C SER A 159 -11.88 3.07 -16.07
N ARG A 160 -13.19 2.87 -15.88
CA ARG A 160 -13.75 2.18 -14.71
C ARG A 160 -13.07 0.82 -14.45
N ASN A 161 -12.68 0.13 -15.51
CA ASN A 161 -11.95 -1.14 -15.43
C ASN A 161 -10.49 -0.97 -14.97
N GLU A 162 -9.86 0.16 -15.27
CA GLU A 162 -8.48 0.46 -14.87
C GLU A 162 -8.38 0.86 -13.38
N LEU A 163 -9.48 1.20 -12.72
CA LEU A 163 -9.55 1.38 -11.27
C LEU A 163 -9.77 0.07 -10.51
N ASP A 164 -10.22 -1.01 -11.17
CA ASP A 164 -10.53 -2.26 -10.48
C ASP A 164 -9.22 -2.96 -10.02
N PRO A 165 -9.03 -3.19 -8.70
CA PRO A 165 -7.80 -3.80 -8.17
C PRO A 165 -7.53 -5.19 -8.76
N ILE A 166 -8.59 -5.93 -9.07
CA ILE A 166 -8.52 -7.27 -9.66
C ILE A 166 -8.03 -7.20 -11.11
N TRP A 167 -8.45 -6.18 -11.85
CA TRP A 167 -8.01 -5.97 -13.23
C TRP A 167 -6.54 -5.53 -13.26
N LEU A 168 -6.14 -4.60 -12.40
CA LEU A 168 -4.74 -4.17 -12.25
C LEU A 168 -3.81 -5.33 -11.89
N ARG A 169 -4.25 -6.20 -10.96
CA ARG A 169 -3.54 -7.44 -10.63
C ARG A 169 -3.40 -8.36 -11.86
N LYS A 170 -4.48 -8.57 -12.63
CA LYS A 170 -4.44 -9.39 -13.85
C LYS A 170 -3.54 -8.79 -14.93
N LYS A 171 -3.51 -7.47 -15.07
CA LYS A 171 -2.58 -6.75 -15.95
C LYS A 171 -1.14 -7.01 -15.52
N GLY A 172 -0.85 -6.92 -14.22
CA GLY A 172 0.44 -7.31 -13.65
C GLY A 172 0.80 -8.78 -13.94
N ASP A 173 -0.17 -9.70 -13.85
CA ASP A 173 0.04 -11.12 -14.16
C ASP A 173 0.45 -11.30 -15.64
N SER A 174 -0.20 -10.57 -16.55
CA SER A 174 0.14 -10.59 -17.99
C SER A 174 1.52 -10.02 -18.28
N LEU A 175 1.91 -8.92 -17.61
CA LEU A 175 3.24 -8.32 -17.75
C LEU A 175 4.34 -9.23 -17.19
N PHE A 176 4.06 -9.89 -16.07
CA PHE A 176 4.94 -10.90 -15.49
C PHE A 176 5.18 -12.08 -16.45
N GLN A 177 4.13 -12.55 -17.13
CA GLN A 177 4.25 -13.61 -18.14
C GLN A 177 5.01 -13.13 -19.39
N ALA A 178 4.92 -11.85 -19.72
CA ALA A 178 5.71 -11.24 -20.79
C ALA A 178 7.19 -11.01 -20.42
N GLY A 179 7.56 -11.23 -19.15
CA GLY A 179 8.92 -11.03 -18.64
C GLY A 179 9.27 -9.58 -18.27
N ASP A 180 8.32 -8.65 -18.38
CA ASP A 180 8.50 -7.27 -17.96
C ASP A 180 8.14 -7.11 -16.47
N TYR A 181 9.13 -7.40 -15.64
CA TYR A 181 8.97 -7.39 -14.19
C TYR A 181 8.86 -5.97 -13.61
N GLU A 182 9.46 -4.96 -14.24
CA GLU A 182 9.42 -3.57 -13.76
C GLU A 182 8.02 -2.99 -13.98
N ALA A 183 7.46 -3.14 -15.18
CA ALA A 183 6.09 -2.72 -15.46
C ALA A 183 5.07 -3.51 -14.61
N ALA A 184 5.32 -4.80 -14.36
CA ALA A 184 4.48 -5.60 -13.47
C ALA A 184 4.47 -5.05 -12.04
N VAL A 185 5.62 -4.65 -11.49
CA VAL A 185 5.72 -4.01 -10.16
C VAL A 185 4.87 -2.75 -10.09
N VAL A 186 4.89 -1.92 -11.13
CA VAL A 186 4.05 -0.71 -11.19
C VAL A 186 2.57 -1.10 -11.17
N ALA A 187 2.14 -2.03 -12.02
CA ALA A 187 0.75 -2.48 -12.07
C ALA A 187 0.26 -3.08 -10.74
N TYR A 188 1.09 -3.87 -10.05
CA TYR A 188 0.75 -4.38 -8.73
C TYR A 188 0.74 -3.30 -7.66
N THR A 189 1.62 -2.30 -7.75
CA THR A 189 1.64 -1.18 -6.83
C THR A 189 0.36 -0.37 -6.97
N GLU A 190 -0.10 -0.09 -8.19
CA GLU A 190 -1.41 0.51 -8.43
C GLU A 190 -2.56 -0.38 -7.91
N ALA A 191 -2.49 -1.70 -8.07
CA ALA A 191 -3.51 -2.59 -7.49
C ALA A 191 -3.56 -2.48 -5.95
N ILE A 192 -2.41 -2.31 -5.30
CA ILE A 192 -2.26 -2.13 -3.86
C ILE A 192 -2.76 -0.76 -3.41
N THR A 193 -2.50 0.32 -4.17
CA THR A 193 -3.01 1.66 -3.84
C THR A 193 -4.54 1.68 -3.86
N GLN A 194 -5.16 0.99 -4.82
CA GLN A 194 -6.62 0.86 -4.90
C GLN A 194 -7.19 -0.06 -3.81
N ASN A 195 -6.52 -1.17 -3.49
CA ASN A 195 -6.94 -2.06 -2.40
C ASN A 195 -5.74 -2.58 -1.58
N PRO A 196 -5.45 -1.94 -0.43
CA PRO A 196 -4.36 -2.35 0.47
C PRO A 196 -4.54 -3.73 1.12
N LYS A 197 -5.74 -4.31 1.10
CA LYS A 197 -6.02 -5.63 1.67
C LYS A 197 -5.82 -6.77 0.66
N LEU A 198 -5.40 -6.46 -0.57
CA LEU A 198 -5.25 -7.43 -1.63
C LEU A 198 -3.92 -8.20 -1.50
N HIS A 199 -3.88 -9.20 -0.62
CA HIS A 199 -2.70 -10.04 -0.38
C HIS A 199 -2.14 -10.72 -1.65
N SER A 200 -2.98 -11.00 -2.65
CA SER A 200 -2.53 -11.59 -3.92
C SER A 200 -1.63 -10.65 -4.74
N ALA A 201 -1.87 -9.34 -4.69
CA ALA A 201 -1.04 -8.35 -5.37
C ALA A 201 0.33 -8.21 -4.71
N TYR A 202 0.40 -8.14 -3.37
CA TYR A 202 1.67 -8.16 -2.63
C TYR A 202 2.48 -9.42 -2.94
N SER A 203 1.83 -10.58 -2.94
CA SER A 203 2.51 -11.84 -3.22
C SER A 203 3.12 -11.83 -4.62
N ASN A 204 2.39 -11.38 -5.64
CA ASN A 204 2.90 -11.34 -7.01
C ASN A 204 3.95 -10.24 -7.23
N ARG A 205 3.84 -9.11 -6.52
CA ARG A 205 4.89 -8.07 -6.49
C ARG A 205 6.19 -8.60 -5.86
N ALA A 206 6.10 -9.37 -4.78
CA ALA A 206 7.26 -10.06 -4.20
C ALA A 206 7.96 -11.00 -5.20
N ALA A 207 7.17 -11.71 -6.03
CA ALA A 207 7.71 -12.55 -7.09
C ALA A 207 8.49 -11.75 -8.14
N CYS A 208 7.98 -10.58 -8.54
CA CYS A 208 8.68 -9.68 -9.45
C CYS A 208 9.96 -9.15 -8.82
N HIS A 209 9.92 -8.77 -7.54
CA HIS A 209 11.10 -8.32 -6.81
C HIS A 209 12.18 -9.40 -6.70
N LEU A 210 11.82 -10.67 -6.54
CA LEU A 210 12.78 -11.78 -6.61
C LEU A 210 13.47 -11.85 -7.98
N GLN A 211 12.72 -11.71 -9.08
CA GLN A 211 13.28 -11.71 -10.44
C GLN A 211 14.20 -10.51 -10.69
N LEU A 212 13.81 -9.34 -10.16
CA LEU A 212 14.60 -8.11 -10.22
C LEU A 212 15.76 -8.06 -9.20
N ARG A 213 15.98 -9.13 -8.43
CA ARG A 213 17.00 -9.21 -7.36
C ARG A 213 16.85 -8.16 -6.24
N ASN A 214 15.64 -7.62 -6.08
CA ASN A 214 15.27 -6.70 -5.01
C ASN A 214 14.83 -7.50 -3.76
N TYR A 215 15.75 -8.25 -3.16
CA TYR A 215 15.42 -9.24 -2.12
C TYR A 215 14.81 -8.62 -0.85
N PHE A 216 15.27 -7.45 -0.41
CA PHE A 216 14.70 -6.75 0.76
C PHE A 216 13.22 -6.38 0.55
N LYS A 217 12.87 -5.84 -0.61
CA LYS A 217 11.47 -5.52 -0.96
C LYS A 217 10.62 -6.79 -1.07
N ALA A 218 11.19 -7.88 -1.58
CA ALA A 218 10.51 -9.17 -1.62
C ALA A 218 10.22 -9.73 -0.21
N LEU A 219 11.13 -9.53 0.76
CA LEU A 219 10.91 -9.91 2.16
C LEU A 219 9.79 -9.10 2.81
N GLU A 220 9.77 -7.79 2.58
CA GLU A 220 8.75 -6.87 3.09
C GLU A 220 7.37 -7.26 2.54
N ASP A 221 7.24 -7.38 1.22
CA ASP A 221 5.99 -7.78 0.57
C ASP A 221 5.52 -9.17 1.01
N SER A 222 6.44 -10.13 1.15
CA SER A 222 6.08 -11.48 1.61
C SER A 222 5.61 -11.48 3.07
N SER A 223 6.18 -10.63 3.92
CA SER A 223 5.75 -10.49 5.31
C SER A 223 4.38 -9.83 5.40
N MET A 224 4.12 -8.79 4.59
CA MET A 224 2.81 -8.15 4.50
C MET A 224 1.71 -9.13 4.08
N VAL A 225 2.01 -10.10 3.19
CA VAL A 225 1.06 -11.16 2.83
C VAL A 225 0.69 -12.02 4.04
N LEU A 226 1.66 -12.38 4.88
CA LEU A 226 1.42 -13.19 6.08
C LEU A 226 0.58 -12.42 7.11
N ASP A 227 0.86 -11.13 7.30
CA ASP A 227 0.10 -10.25 8.21
C ASP A 227 -1.35 -10.08 7.76
N LEU A 228 -1.58 -9.88 6.46
CA LEU A 228 -2.92 -9.78 5.88
C LEU A 228 -3.70 -11.10 5.88
N CYS A 229 -3.01 -12.24 6.00
CA CYS A 229 -3.63 -13.57 5.95
C CYS A 229 -3.97 -14.12 7.35
N VAL A 230 -4.27 -13.24 8.30
CA VAL A 230 -4.78 -13.57 9.64
C VAL A 230 -6.27 -13.21 9.72
N PRO A 231 -7.17 -14.13 10.10
CA PRO A 231 -6.93 -15.50 10.56
C PRO A 231 -6.56 -16.48 9.42
N PRO A 232 -5.91 -17.62 9.74
CA PRO A 232 -5.61 -18.65 8.77
C PRO A 232 -6.89 -19.35 8.29
N VAL A 233 -7.16 -19.28 6.98
CA VAL A 233 -8.36 -19.87 6.34
C VAL A 233 -7.96 -20.69 5.11
N ALA A 234 -8.72 -21.72 4.74
CA ALA A 234 -8.43 -22.55 3.57
C ALA A 234 -8.26 -21.74 2.26
N GLN A 235 -9.00 -20.63 2.11
CA GLN A 235 -8.90 -19.74 0.95
C GLN A 235 -7.55 -19.01 0.86
N ASN A 236 -6.96 -18.63 1.99
CA ASN A 236 -5.69 -17.91 2.04
C ASN A 236 -4.46 -18.83 2.17
N LEU A 237 -4.67 -20.15 2.34
CA LEU A 237 -3.62 -21.17 2.44
C LEU A 237 -2.58 -21.05 1.32
N LYS A 238 -3.02 -20.98 0.06
CA LYS A 238 -2.12 -20.86 -1.11
C LYS A 238 -1.26 -19.59 -1.05
N SER A 239 -1.84 -18.47 -0.59
CA SER A 239 -1.10 -17.20 -0.47
C SER A 239 -0.07 -17.26 0.64
N ARG A 240 -0.41 -17.88 1.78
CA ARG A 240 0.49 -18.08 2.92
C ARG A 240 1.67 -18.99 2.57
N VAL A 241 1.41 -20.11 1.90
CA VAL A 241 2.46 -21.02 1.41
C VAL A 241 3.40 -20.28 0.45
N ARG A 242 2.84 -19.57 -0.54
CA ARG A 242 3.64 -18.76 -1.48
C ARG A 242 4.46 -17.68 -0.79
N ALA A 243 3.92 -17.05 0.25
CA ALA A 243 4.64 -16.03 1.01
C ALA A 243 5.85 -16.63 1.73
N HIS A 244 5.69 -17.76 2.43
CA HIS A 244 6.83 -18.45 3.05
C HIS A 244 7.88 -18.89 2.03
N ILE A 245 7.47 -19.45 0.88
CA ILE A 245 8.40 -19.85 -0.19
C ILE A 245 9.15 -18.64 -0.75
N ARG A 246 8.45 -17.53 -1.06
CA ARG A 246 9.06 -16.32 -1.62
C ARG A 246 9.99 -15.64 -0.61
N ARG A 247 9.61 -15.62 0.66
CA ARG A 247 10.42 -15.11 1.77
C ARG A 247 11.67 -15.96 1.99
N GLY A 248 11.52 -17.29 2.01
CA GLY A 248 12.62 -18.25 2.10
C GLY A 248 13.60 -18.11 0.93
N ALA A 249 13.08 -18.02 -0.30
CA ALA A 249 13.90 -17.78 -1.48
C ALA A 249 14.67 -16.46 -1.40
N ALA A 250 14.05 -15.38 -0.91
CA ALA A 250 14.73 -14.11 -0.69
C ALA A 250 15.87 -14.23 0.34
N PHE A 251 15.65 -14.94 1.46
CA PHE A 251 16.69 -15.20 2.45
C PHE A 251 17.86 -16.01 1.87
N CYS A 252 17.58 -17.06 1.11
CA CYS A 252 18.63 -17.84 0.45
C CYS A 252 19.44 -17.00 -0.54
N ASN A 253 18.80 -16.11 -1.31
CA ASN A 253 19.52 -15.19 -2.20
C ASN A 253 20.37 -14.14 -1.44
N LEU A 254 20.00 -13.82 -0.20
CA LEU A 254 20.76 -12.98 0.72
C LEU A 254 21.83 -13.77 1.51
N GLN A 255 22.04 -15.06 1.19
CA GLN A 255 22.97 -15.97 1.88
C GLN A 255 22.58 -16.27 3.34
N LEU A 256 21.34 -16.00 3.72
CA LEU A 256 20.76 -16.31 5.03
C LEU A 256 20.04 -17.67 4.95
N TYR A 257 20.82 -18.74 4.77
CA TYR A 257 20.27 -20.07 4.49
C TYR A 257 19.54 -20.70 5.69
N LYS A 258 19.97 -20.38 6.92
CA LYS A 258 19.35 -20.90 8.15
C LYS A 258 17.93 -20.33 8.31
N GLU A 259 17.78 -19.04 8.09
CA GLU A 259 16.51 -18.33 8.08
C GLU A 259 15.62 -18.82 6.94
N GLY A 260 16.19 -18.99 5.74
CA GLY A 260 15.49 -19.58 4.60
C GLY A 260 14.92 -20.96 4.91
N LEU A 261 15.71 -21.84 5.53
CA LEU A 261 15.29 -23.19 5.92
C LEU A 261 14.10 -23.19 6.88
N ILE A 262 14.06 -22.24 7.83
CA ILE A 262 12.93 -22.07 8.76
C ILE A 262 11.65 -21.75 7.98
N GLU A 263 11.74 -20.85 7.00
CA GLU A 263 10.60 -20.47 6.15
C GLU A 263 10.10 -21.63 5.29
N TYR A 264 11.00 -22.38 4.65
CA TYR A 264 10.62 -23.55 3.86
C TYR A 264 9.98 -24.65 4.72
N ARG A 265 10.47 -24.88 5.95
CA ARG A 265 9.84 -25.79 6.91
C ARG A 265 8.46 -25.30 7.34
N ALA A 266 8.27 -24.00 7.51
CA ALA A 266 6.95 -23.42 7.77
C ALA A 266 5.99 -23.66 6.58
N ALA A 267 6.48 -23.51 5.34
CA ALA A 267 5.70 -23.83 4.13
C ALA A 267 5.33 -25.33 4.06
N GLN A 268 6.26 -26.23 4.37
CA GLN A 268 6.02 -27.68 4.40
C GLN A 268 4.97 -28.09 5.44
N LYS A 269 4.95 -27.43 6.62
CA LYS A 269 3.90 -27.66 7.62
C LYS A 269 2.50 -27.29 7.10
N LEU A 270 2.41 -26.28 6.25
CA LEU A 270 1.14 -25.86 5.63
C LEU A 270 0.72 -26.78 4.47
N GLN A 271 1.69 -27.27 3.68
CA GLN A 271 1.44 -28.17 2.56
C GLN A 271 2.47 -29.33 2.56
N PRO A 272 2.18 -30.43 3.28
CA PRO A 272 3.12 -31.55 3.41
C PRO A 272 3.32 -32.38 2.14
N ASP A 273 2.36 -32.31 1.21
CA ASP A 273 2.33 -33.12 -0.02
C ASP A 273 3.17 -32.53 -1.17
N ASP A 274 3.70 -31.30 -1.00
CA ASP A 274 4.48 -30.65 -2.05
C ASP A 274 5.92 -31.18 -2.12
N ASP A 275 6.19 -32.01 -3.13
CA ASP A 275 7.51 -32.57 -3.40
C ASP A 275 8.56 -31.51 -3.74
N THR A 276 8.16 -30.37 -4.31
CA THR A 276 9.10 -29.29 -4.67
C THR A 276 9.72 -28.66 -3.42
N ILE A 277 8.89 -28.34 -2.43
CA ILE A 277 9.33 -27.78 -1.14
C ILE A 277 10.22 -28.78 -0.40
N ARG A 278 9.87 -30.08 -0.43
CA ARG A 278 10.69 -31.12 0.19
C ARG A 278 12.09 -31.17 -0.41
N LYS A 279 12.21 -31.14 -1.75
CA LYS A 279 13.51 -31.12 -2.44
C LYS A 279 14.32 -29.87 -2.12
N ASP A 280 13.68 -28.70 -2.07
CA ASP A 280 14.34 -27.44 -1.72
C ASP A 280 14.92 -27.48 -0.30
N ILE A 281 14.17 -28.06 0.66
CA ILE A 281 14.64 -28.28 2.04
C ILE A 281 15.85 -29.22 2.07
N GLU A 282 15.77 -30.38 1.41
CA GLU A 282 16.88 -31.34 1.37
C GLU A 282 18.15 -30.74 0.75
N ASN A 283 18.00 -29.94 -0.31
CA ASN A 283 19.11 -29.23 -0.94
C ASN A 283 19.72 -28.21 0.03
N LEU A 284 18.89 -27.38 0.68
CA LEU A 284 19.36 -26.39 1.65
C LEU A 284 20.03 -27.04 2.86
N GLU A 285 19.52 -28.16 3.37
CA GLU A 285 20.14 -28.90 4.47
C GLU A 285 21.51 -29.45 4.10
N LYS A 286 21.68 -29.95 2.86
CA LYS A 286 23.00 -30.36 2.36
C LYS A 286 23.97 -29.19 2.32
N PHE A 287 23.55 -28.03 1.83
CA PHE A 287 24.40 -26.83 1.78
C PHE A 287 24.78 -26.34 3.19
N VAL A 288 23.80 -26.22 4.10
CA VAL A 288 24.05 -25.73 5.48
C VAL A 288 24.93 -26.68 6.29
N ASN A 289 24.88 -27.99 6.03
CA ASN A 289 25.71 -28.97 6.71
C ASN A 289 27.12 -29.14 6.08
N GLN A 290 27.36 -28.54 4.92
CA GLN A 290 28.66 -28.59 4.21
C GLN A 290 29.57 -27.38 4.54
N GLU A 291 29.01 -26.29 5.05
CA GLU A 291 29.74 -25.14 5.62
C GLU A 291 30.05 -25.35 7.11
#